data_AF-A0A1Z8NWF3-F1
#
_entry.id   AF-A0A1Z8NWF3-F1
#
_cell.length_a   1.000
_cell.length_b   1.000
_cell.length_c   1.000
_cell.angle_alpha   90.00
_cell.angle_beta   90.00
_cell.angle_gamma   90.00
#
_symmetry.space_group_name_H-M   'P 1'
#
loop_
_entity.id
_entity.type
_entity.pdbx_description
1 polymer ?
#
loop_
_entity_poly.entity_id
_entity_poly.type
_entity_poly.pdbx_seq_one_letter_code
_entity_poly.pdbx_strand_id
1 'polypeptide(L)' 'MTVSHTAADVILVHKTGRTSGEHGLSYISGKDCQFIRLLDQQNVCMTEKEYEKYLLKLNCDVYEWDALGRVGCQLVK' A
#
# COMPACT_ATOMS: atom_id res chain seq x y z
N MET A 1 -10.19 1.57 -26.98
CA MET A 1 -10.36 1.10 -25.59
C MET A 1 -9.56 -0.18 -25.45
N THR A 2 -8.34 -0.12 -24.91
CA THR A 2 -7.44 -1.27 -24.77
C THR A 2 -7.77 -2.01 -23.48
N VAL A 3 -8.36 -3.20 -23.62
CA VAL A 3 -8.75 -4.11 -22.53
C VAL A 3 -7.57 -4.94 -21.99
N SER A 4 -6.34 -4.55 -22.30
CA SER A 4 -5.11 -5.33 -22.08
C SER A 4 -4.39 -5.05 -20.75
N HIS A 5 -4.88 -4.14 -19.91
CA HIS A 5 -4.27 -3.84 -18.61
C HIS A 5 -4.80 -4.70 -17.45
N THR A 6 -6.00 -5.27 -17.59
CA THR A 6 -6.73 -5.89 -16.47
C THR A 6 -6.07 -7.14 -15.88
N ALA A 7 -5.37 -7.96 -16.67
CA ALA A 7 -4.73 -9.18 -16.15
C ALA A 7 -3.37 -8.92 -15.49
N ALA A 8 -2.59 -7.98 -16.03
CA ALA A 8 -1.31 -7.58 -15.46
C ALA A 8 -1.50 -6.81 -14.15
N ASP A 9 -2.52 -5.95 -14.07
CA ASP A 9 -2.91 -5.25 -12.85
C ASP A 9 -3.31 -6.21 -11.73
N VAL A 10 -4.08 -7.27 -12.02
CA VAL A 10 -4.48 -8.24 -10.99
C VAL A 10 -3.28 -8.99 -10.42
N ILE A 11 -2.30 -9.38 -11.25
CA ILE A 11 -1.10 -10.09 -10.78
C ILE A 11 -0.17 -9.15 -9.99
N LEU A 12 -0.02 -7.88 -10.40
CA LEU A 12 0.79 -6.90 -9.67
C LEU A 12 0.15 -6.52 -8.33
N VAL A 13 -1.17 -6.35 -8.29
CA VAL A 13 -1.93 -6.19 -7.04
C VAL A 13 -1.72 -7.40 -6.15
N HIS A 14 -1.70 -8.60 -6.70
CA HIS A 14 -1.54 -9.81 -5.91
C HIS A 14 -0.11 -10.04 -5.37
N LYS A 15 0.91 -9.47 -6.02
CA LYS A 15 2.32 -9.60 -5.60
C LYS A 15 2.83 -8.46 -4.73
N THR A 16 2.33 -7.24 -4.95
CA THR A 16 2.83 -6.03 -4.29
C THR A 16 1.76 -5.28 -3.51
N GLY A 17 0.49 -5.66 -3.65
CA GLY A 17 -0.63 -4.88 -3.12
C GLY A 17 -0.88 -3.57 -3.88
N ARG A 18 -0.24 -3.36 -5.05
CA ARG A 18 -0.30 -2.11 -5.82
C ARG A 18 -0.85 -2.32 -7.23
N THR A 19 -1.68 -1.39 -7.64
CA THR A 19 -2.19 -1.18 -9.01
C THR A 19 -1.19 -0.38 -9.85
N SER A 20 -1.30 -0.46 -11.17
CA SER A 20 -0.50 0.37 -12.09
C SER A 20 -0.68 1.88 -11.85
N GLY A 21 -1.88 2.30 -11.45
CA GLY A 21 -2.19 3.68 -11.07
C GLY A 21 -1.38 4.16 -9.86
N GLU A 22 -1.22 3.32 -8.84
CA GLU A 22 -0.38 3.64 -7.67
C GLU A 22 1.09 3.76 -8.04
N HIS A 23 1.57 2.92 -8.96
CA HIS A 23 2.94 3.00 -9.44
C HIS A 23 3.20 4.31 -10.20
N GLY A 24 2.29 4.70 -11.10
CA GLY A 24 2.36 5.97 -11.81
C GLY A 24 2.26 7.18 -10.88
N LEU A 25 1.31 7.16 -9.94
CA LEU A 25 1.15 8.23 -8.95
C LEU A 25 2.35 8.36 -8.02
N SER A 26 2.96 7.24 -7.62
CA SER A 26 4.16 7.26 -6.78
C SER A 26 5.34 7.89 -7.51
N TYR A 27 5.52 7.54 -8.79
CA TYR A 27 6.58 8.09 -9.64
C TYR A 27 6.42 9.60 -9.85
N ILE A 28 5.19 10.07 -10.14
CA ILE A 28 4.92 11.49 -10.40
C ILE A 28 5.03 12.33 -9.12
N SER A 29 4.52 11.82 -7.99
CA SER A 29 4.47 12.57 -6.74
C SER A 29 5.77 12.49 -5.92
N GLY A 30 6.66 11.54 -6.21
CA GLY A 30 7.84 11.24 -5.39
C GLY A 30 7.49 10.71 -3.99
N LYS A 31 6.24 10.27 -3.79
CA LYS A 31 5.72 9.71 -2.54
C LYS A 31 5.31 8.26 -2.77
N ASP A 32 5.26 7.48 -1.71
CA ASP A 32 4.75 6.12 -1.79
C ASP A 32 3.22 6.15 -1.73
N CYS A 33 2.54 5.86 -2.85
CA CYS A 33 1.09 5.86 -2.96
C CYS A 33 0.52 4.45 -2.86
N GLN A 34 -0.40 4.27 -1.92
CA GLN A 34 -1.12 3.02 -1.72
C GLN A 34 -2.58 3.28 -1.29
N PHE A 35 -3.55 2.91 -2.12
CA PHE A 35 -4.98 3.12 -1.93
C PHE A 35 -5.55 2.30 -0.77
N ILE A 36 -4.95 1.15 -0.45
CA ILE A 36 -5.40 0.30 0.66
C ILE A 36 -5.41 1.06 2.00
N ARG A 37 -4.55 2.09 2.13
CA ARG A 37 -4.46 2.98 3.30
C ARG A 37 -5.73 3.77 3.57
N LEU A 38 -6.62 3.94 2.59
CA LEU A 38 -7.93 4.55 2.81
C LEU A 38 -8.79 3.74 3.79
N LEU A 39 -8.59 2.41 3.86
CA LEU A 39 -9.27 1.56 4.82
C LEU A 39 -8.84 1.85 6.26
N ASP A 40 -7.62 2.38 6.44
CA ASP A 40 -7.04 2.79 7.72
C ASP A 40 -7.20 4.30 7.97
N GLN A 41 -8.02 4.99 7.17
CA GLN A 41 -8.23 6.44 7.19
C GLN A 41 -6.92 7.24 7.11
N GLN A 42 -5.94 6.70 6.38
CA GLN A 42 -4.63 7.31 6.18
C GLN A 42 -4.51 7.94 4.79
N ASN A 43 -3.52 8.81 4.63
CA ASN A 43 -3.16 9.38 3.32
C ASN A 43 -2.74 8.27 2.35
N VAL A 44 -3.30 8.30 1.14
CA VAL A 44 -2.94 7.38 0.05
C VAL A 44 -1.45 7.50 -0.26
N CYS A 45 -0.99 8.72 -0.51
CA CYS A 45 0.41 9.03 -0.83
C CYS A 45 1.12 9.59 0.39
N MET A 46 2.14 8.88 0.86
CA MET A 46 2.93 9.26 2.03
C MET A 46 4.40 9.42 1.66
N THR A 47 5.04 10.41 2.27
CA THR A 47 6.51 10.43 2.39
C THR A 47 6.97 9.33 3.35
N GLU A 48 8.24 8.97 3.29
CA GLU A 48 8.84 8.00 4.23
C GLU A 48 8.56 8.36 5.69
N LYS A 49 8.72 9.64 6.06
CA LYS A 49 8.44 10.15 7.41
C LYS A 49 6.97 10.03 7.82
N GLU A 50 6.04 10.21 6.88
CA GLU A 50 4.61 10.03 7.14
C GLU A 50 4.27 8.55 7.33
N TYR A 51 4.91 7.69 6.54
CA TYR A 51 4.76 6.24 6.63
C TYR A 51 5.33 5.69 7.95
N GLU A 52 6.51 6.13 8.38
CA GLU A 52 7.07 5.77 9.69
C GLU A 52 6.14 6.18 10.83
N LYS A 53 5.59 7.40 10.79
CA LYS A 53 4.61 7.86 11.79
C LYS A 53 3.34 7.03 11.77
N TYR A 54 2.91 6.57 10.60
CA TYR A 54 1.78 5.66 10.48
C TYR A 54 2.08 4.31 11.15
N LEU A 55 3.25 3.72 10.87
CA LEU A 55 3.67 2.47 11.53
C LEU A 55 3.72 2.64 13.05
N LEU A 56 4.38 3.68 13.55
CA LEU A 56 4.49 3.95 14.99
C LEU A 56 3.12 4.16 15.67
N LYS A 57 2.11 4.70 14.96
CA LYS A 57 0.75 4.85 15.49
C LYS A 57 0.03 3.51 15.71
N LEU A 58 0.36 2.49 14.94
CA LEU A 58 -0.22 1.15 15.11
C LEU A 58 0.28 0.49 16.40
N ASN A 59 1.46 0.90 16.88
CA ASN A 59 2.06 0.47 18.14
C ASN A 59 2.12 -1.06 18.28
N CYS A 60 2.54 -1.73 17.21
CA CYS A 60 2.70 -3.18 17.17
C CYS A 60 4.11 -3.60 17.62
N ASP A 61 4.23 -4.73 18.32
CA ASP A 61 5.53 -5.38 18.57
C ASP A 61 6.14 -5.94 17.27
N VAL A 62 5.31 -6.58 16.45
CA VAL A 62 5.68 -7.11 15.14
C VAL A 62 4.67 -6.65 14.10
N TYR A 63 5.19 -6.05 13.03
CA TYR A 63 4.41 -5.61 11.88
C TYR A 63 4.29 -6.73 10.86
N GLU A 64 3.10 -6.90 10.30
CA GLU A 64 2.82 -7.83 9.22
C GLU A 64 2.12 -7.10 8.08
N TRP A 65 2.39 -7.50 6.85
CA TRP A 65 1.72 -7.00 5.65
C TRP A 65 0.90 -8.12 5.03
N ASP A 66 -0.37 -7.84 4.74
CA ASP A 66 -1.22 -8.79 4.04
C ASP A 66 -0.89 -8.85 2.53
N ALA A 67 -1.56 -9.74 1.79
CA ALA A 67 -1.37 -9.89 0.35
C ALA A 67 -1.75 -8.64 -0.47
N LEU A 68 -2.47 -7.69 0.14
CA LEU A 68 -2.84 -6.40 -0.45
C LEU A 68 -1.86 -5.29 -0.03
N GLY A 69 -0.79 -5.65 0.70
CA GLY A 69 0.21 -4.73 1.21
C GLY A 69 -0.31 -3.83 2.34
N ARG A 70 -1.45 -4.16 2.95
CA ARG A 70 -1.95 -3.45 4.13
C ARG A 70 -1.14 -3.91 5.34
N VAL A 71 -0.62 -2.95 6.09
CA VAL A 71 0.13 -3.22 7.32
C VAL A 71 -0.83 -3.37 8.50
N GLY A 72 -0.53 -4.32 9.38
CA GLY A 72 -1.22 -4.53 10.65
C GLY A 72 -0.28 -5.14 11.68
N CYS A 73 -0.81 -5.38 12.88
CA CYS A 73 -0.07 -6.11 13.91
C CYS A 73 -0.17 -7.61 13.66
N GLN A 74 0.96 -8.32 13.75
CA GLN A 74 0.94 -9.78 13.76
C GLN A 74 0.14 -10.26 14.99
N LEU A 75 -0.87 -11.09 14.75
CA LEU A 75 -1.61 -11.72 15.84
C LEU A 75 -0.68 -12.74 16.51
N VAL A 76 -0.20 -12.41 17.72
CA VAL A 76 0.52 -13.36 18.56
C VAL A 76 -0.44 -14.50 18.87
N LYS A 77 -0.15 -15.68 18.31
CA LYS A 77 -0.99 -16.88 18.43
C LYS A 77 -0.63 -17.67 19.67
#